data_AF-A0A1B1MPM3-F1
#
_entry.id   AF-A0A1B1MPM3-F1
#
_cell.length_a   1.000
_cell.length_b   1.000
_cell.length_c   1.000
_cell.angle_alpha   90.00
_cell.angle_beta   90.00
_cell.angle_gamma   90.00
#
_symmetry.space_group_name_H-M   'P 1'
#
loop_
_entity.id
_entity.type
_entity.pdbx_description
1 polymer ?
#
loop_
_entity_poly.entity_id
_entity_poly.type
_entity_poly.pdbx_seq_one_letter_code
_entity_poly.pdbx_strand_id
1 'polypeptide(L)'
;MQSDTTGTTNAFRIPTQFRGDVLATMEATYADGGNAGPTSWTPYQQFNTAFAPDKATNSIRLTPAFLDAVKGDTRVKLTFHFWSGATTTYYVTKSGSTVTGSTS
;
A
#
# COMPACT_ATOMS: atom_id res chain seq x y z
N MET A 1 6.19 2.18 -12.15
CA MET A 1 6.92 1.03 -11.58
C MET A 1 5.99 0.03 -10.92
N GLN A 2 4.89 0.51 -10.34
CA GLN A 2 3.77 -0.35 -9.95
C GLN A 2 2.79 -0.50 -11.11
N SER A 3 1.94 -1.53 -11.07
CA SER A 3 0.83 -1.71 -12.00
C SER A 3 -0.48 -2.00 -11.26
N ASP A 4 -1.58 -1.83 -11.97
CA ASP A 4 -2.91 -2.09 -11.46
C ASP A 4 -3.08 -3.58 -11.15
N THR A 5 -3.89 -3.89 -10.13
CA THR A 5 -4.14 -5.26 -9.68
C THR A 5 -5.44 -5.36 -8.90
N THR A 6 -6.00 -6.57 -8.84
CA THR A 6 -7.12 -6.90 -7.95
C THR A 6 -6.73 -8.13 -7.13
N GLY A 7 -7.07 -8.11 -5.86
CA GLY A 7 -6.84 -9.23 -4.95
C GLY A 7 -7.83 -9.22 -3.80
N THR A 8 -7.49 -9.94 -2.74
CA THR A 8 -8.32 -10.01 -1.53
C THR A 8 -7.60 -9.43 -0.33
N THR A 9 -8.34 -9.06 0.72
CA THR A 9 -7.77 -8.58 1.99
C THR A 9 -6.72 -9.53 2.58
N ASN A 10 -6.83 -10.84 2.30
CA ASN A 10 -5.90 -11.86 2.78
C ASN A 10 -4.64 -12.02 1.92
N ALA A 11 -4.66 -11.59 0.66
CA ALA A 11 -3.63 -11.93 -0.32
C ALA A 11 -3.36 -10.82 -1.34
N PHE A 12 -3.49 -9.55 -0.95
CA PHE A 12 -3.26 -8.43 -1.87
C PHE A 12 -1.76 -8.14 -2.05
N ARG A 13 -1.34 -8.03 -3.32
CA ARG A 13 0.04 -7.77 -3.72
C ARG A 13 0.07 -6.80 -4.88
N ILE A 14 0.84 -5.72 -4.73
CA ILE A 14 1.06 -4.71 -5.77
C ILE A 14 2.26 -5.15 -6.61
N PRO A 15 2.09 -5.52 -7.90
CA PRO A 15 3.22 -5.80 -8.77
C PRO A 15 4.12 -4.57 -8.85
N THR A 16 5.42 -4.74 -8.61
CA THR A 16 6.37 -3.62 -8.46
C THR A 16 7.72 -3.97 -9.10
N GLN A 17 8.12 -3.20 -10.10
CA GLN A 17 9.47 -3.24 -10.65
C GLN A 17 10.42 -2.39 -9.78
N PHE A 18 11.16 -3.02 -8.88
CA PHE A 18 12.07 -2.31 -7.96
C PHE A 18 13.30 -1.68 -8.65
N ARG A 19 13.75 -2.21 -9.79
CA ARG A 19 14.88 -1.66 -10.59
C ARG A 19 16.16 -1.38 -9.78
N GLY A 20 16.46 -2.24 -8.81
CA GLY A 20 17.63 -2.11 -7.92
C GLY A 20 17.40 -1.23 -6.68
N ASP A 21 16.25 -0.57 -6.59
CA ASP A 21 15.89 0.25 -5.44
C ASP A 21 15.33 -0.59 -4.27
N VAL A 22 15.25 0.02 -3.10
CA VAL A 22 14.82 -0.62 -1.85
C VAL A 22 13.75 0.23 -1.19
N LEU A 23 12.60 -0.38 -0.91
CA LEU A 23 11.51 0.27 -0.19
C LEU A 23 11.97 0.64 1.23
N ALA A 24 11.85 1.92 1.57
CA ALA A 24 12.18 2.47 2.88
C ALA A 24 10.95 2.52 3.79
N THR A 25 9.86 3.13 3.32
CA THR A 25 8.60 3.22 4.09
C THR A 25 7.39 3.44 3.19
N MET A 26 6.18 3.44 3.78
CA MET A 26 4.92 3.71 3.11
C MET A 26 4.07 4.65 3.97
N GLU A 27 3.50 5.68 3.34
CA GLU A 27 2.45 6.50 3.91
C GLU A 27 1.07 6.05 3.40
N ALA A 28 0.01 6.27 4.19
CA ALA A 28 -1.36 5.99 3.80
C ALA A 28 -2.33 7.08 4.30
N THR A 29 -3.06 7.71 3.38
CA THR A 29 -4.05 8.76 3.69
C THR A 29 -5.34 8.61 2.89
N TYR A 30 -6.46 9.07 3.44
CA TYR A 30 -7.71 9.28 2.70
C TYR A 30 -7.68 10.62 1.95
N ALA A 31 -8.66 10.83 1.07
CA ALA A 31 -8.79 12.08 0.31
C ALA A 31 -9.15 13.30 1.17
N ASP A 32 -9.77 13.08 2.34
CA ASP A 32 -10.10 14.13 3.32
C ASP A 32 -8.89 14.57 4.17
N GLY A 33 -7.71 13.97 3.95
CA GLY A 33 -6.48 14.26 4.71
C GLY A 33 -6.30 13.42 5.97
N GLY A 34 -7.26 12.57 6.33
CA GLY A 34 -7.12 11.65 7.46
C GLY A 34 -6.14 10.50 7.18
N ASN A 35 -5.42 10.04 8.19
CA ASN A 35 -4.52 8.90 8.08
C ASN A 35 -5.30 7.58 7.93
N ALA A 36 -4.83 6.70 7.06
CA ALA A 36 -5.45 5.40 6.79
C ALA A 36 -4.62 4.25 7.37
N GLY A 37 -5.31 3.19 7.81
CA GLY A 37 -4.67 1.99 8.38
C GLY A 37 -4.53 2.04 9.92
N PRO A 38 -3.69 1.17 10.51
CA PRO A 38 -3.72 0.87 11.94
C PRO A 38 -3.25 2.01 12.87
N THR A 39 -2.51 2.99 12.35
CA THR A 39 -1.94 4.10 13.13
C THR A 39 -2.59 5.41 12.71
N SER A 40 -3.57 5.90 13.46
CA SER A 40 -4.31 7.13 13.11
C SER A 40 -3.53 8.44 13.35
N TRP A 41 -2.49 8.41 14.19
CA TRP A 41 -1.72 9.59 14.59
C TRP A 41 -0.57 9.96 13.64
N THR A 42 -0.26 9.13 12.64
CA THR A 42 0.79 9.37 11.63
C THR A 42 0.36 8.77 10.29
N PRO A 43 0.75 9.36 9.15
CA PRO A 43 0.54 8.72 7.85
C PRO A 43 1.49 7.54 7.62
N TYR A 44 2.62 7.48 8.34
CA TYR A 44 3.64 6.45 8.15
C TYR A 44 3.24 5.11 8.77
N GLN A 45 3.21 4.08 7.93
CA GLN A 45 2.80 2.75 8.33
C GLN A 45 4.00 1.93 8.82
N GLN A 46 3.72 0.96 9.70
CA GLN A 46 4.77 0.11 10.24
C GLN A 46 5.24 -0.93 9.19
N PHE A 47 6.54 -0.90 8.88
CA PHE A 47 7.19 -1.88 8.01
C PHE A 47 7.05 -3.31 8.58
N ASN A 48 6.85 -4.31 7.71
CA ASN A 48 6.55 -5.71 8.00
C ASN A 48 5.21 -6.01 8.71
N THR A 49 4.62 -5.04 9.40
CA THR A 49 3.28 -5.20 10.01
C THR A 49 2.17 -4.79 9.06
N ALA A 50 2.27 -3.62 8.43
CA ALA A 50 1.25 -3.10 7.54
C ALA A 50 1.53 -3.45 6.07
N PHE A 51 2.81 -3.40 5.68
CA PHE A 51 3.27 -3.70 4.33
C PHE A 51 4.67 -4.32 4.35
N ALA A 52 5.05 -5.02 3.30
CA ALA A 52 6.42 -5.50 3.11
C ALA A 52 6.76 -5.68 1.62
N PRO A 53 7.98 -5.35 1.18
CA PRO A 53 8.44 -5.70 -0.15
C PRO A 53 8.74 -7.21 -0.22
N ASP A 54 8.43 -7.82 -1.35
CA ASP A 54 8.72 -9.20 -1.69
C ASP A 54 9.51 -9.20 -3.00
N LYS A 55 10.84 -9.27 -2.87
CA LYS A 55 11.75 -9.20 -4.01
C LYS A 55 11.75 -10.48 -4.84
N ALA A 56 11.39 -11.62 -4.26
CA ALA A 56 11.31 -12.89 -4.98
C ALA A 56 10.18 -12.87 -6.01
N THR A 57 9.07 -12.20 -5.68
CA THR A 57 7.90 -12.08 -6.57
C THR A 57 7.75 -10.72 -7.23
N ASN A 58 8.72 -9.80 -7.02
CA ASN A 58 8.65 -8.41 -7.48
C ASN A 58 7.31 -7.75 -7.11
N SER A 59 6.93 -7.83 -5.84
CA SER A 59 5.68 -7.26 -5.34
C SER A 59 5.86 -6.50 -4.02
N ILE A 60 4.90 -5.65 -3.69
CA ILE A 60 4.72 -5.13 -2.34
C ILE A 60 3.44 -5.74 -1.79
N ARG A 61 3.57 -6.47 -0.67
CA ARG A 61 2.42 -7.04 0.04
C ARG A 61 1.81 -5.96 0.92
N LEU A 62 0.50 -5.77 0.80
CA LEU A 62 -0.29 -5.11 1.85
C LEU A 62 -0.88 -6.21 2.73
N THR A 63 -0.66 -6.09 4.03
CA THR A 63 -1.06 -7.15 4.97
C THR A 63 -2.56 -7.10 5.26
N PRO A 64 -3.14 -8.20 5.76
CA PRO A 64 -4.50 -8.20 6.28
C PRO A 64 -4.68 -7.15 7.37
N ALA A 65 -3.72 -7.01 8.30
CA ALA A 65 -3.78 -6.02 9.37
C ALA A 65 -3.94 -4.57 8.85
N PHE A 66 -3.25 -4.22 7.76
CA PHE A 66 -3.44 -2.92 7.12
C PHE A 66 -4.82 -2.82 6.46
N LEU A 67 -5.22 -3.82 5.68
CA LEU A 67 -6.45 -3.81 4.89
C LEU A 67 -7.71 -3.94 5.75
N ASP A 68 -7.63 -4.52 6.93
CA ASP A 68 -8.73 -4.57 7.90
C ASP A 68 -8.93 -3.24 8.61
N ALA A 69 -7.85 -2.44 8.76
CA ALA A 69 -7.89 -1.13 9.38
C ALA A 69 -8.29 0.02 8.42
N VAL A 70 -8.38 -0.23 7.10
CA VAL A 70 -8.89 0.77 6.16
C VAL A 70 -10.41 0.73 6.04
N LYS A 71 -11.01 1.91 5.87
CA LYS A 71 -12.45 2.08 5.61
C LYS A 71 -12.82 1.39 4.29
N GLY A 72 -13.98 0.73 4.29
CA GLY A 72 -14.59 0.18 3.08
C GLY A 72 -15.00 1.29 2.11
N ASP A 73 -15.00 0.96 0.82
CA ASP A 73 -15.50 1.75 -0.31
C ASP A 73 -14.94 3.18 -0.36
N THR A 74 -13.77 3.38 0.25
CA THR A 74 -13.07 4.65 0.35
C THR A 74 -11.68 4.48 -0.24
N ARG A 75 -11.32 5.36 -1.18
CA ARG A 75 -10.01 5.34 -1.82
C ARG A 75 -8.93 5.82 -0.84
N VAL A 76 -7.87 5.03 -0.70
CA VAL A 76 -6.67 5.35 0.07
C VAL A 76 -5.54 5.68 -0.89
N LYS A 77 -4.86 6.81 -0.66
CA LYS A 77 -3.61 7.17 -1.31
C LYS A 77 -2.46 6.57 -0.51
N LEU A 78 -1.64 5.77 -1.18
CA LEU A 78 -0.39 5.23 -0.65
C LEU A 78 0.77 6.00 -1.29
N THR A 79 1.72 6.43 -0.46
CA THR A 79 2.99 7.00 -0.95
C THR A 79 4.13 6.11 -0.49
N PHE A 80 4.78 5.42 -1.43
CA PHE A 80 5.93 4.58 -1.14
C PHE A 80 7.21 5.36 -1.32
N HIS A 81 8.08 5.30 -0.32
CA HIS A 81 9.37 5.97 -0.28
C HIS A 81 10.49 4.95 -0.43
N PHE A 82 11.48 5.28 -1.24
CA PHE A 82 12.62 4.40 -1.51
C PHE A 82 13.91 5.02 -1.01
N TRP A 83 14.91 4.17 -0.72
CA TRP A 83 16.20 4.61 -0.21
C TRP A 83 16.99 5.48 -1.20
N SER A 84 16.69 5.39 -2.51
CA SER A 84 17.21 6.31 -3.52
C SER A 84 16.72 7.76 -3.38
N GLY A 85 15.68 8.00 -2.56
CA GLY A 85 14.94 9.26 -2.50
C GLY A 85 13.75 9.33 -3.46
N ALA A 86 13.54 8.31 -4.30
CA ALA A 86 12.36 8.23 -5.16
C ALA A 86 11.08 8.00 -4.35
N THR A 87 9.97 8.53 -4.84
CA THR A 87 8.62 8.29 -4.30
C THR A 87 7.65 7.89 -5.39
N THR A 88 6.65 7.08 -5.05
CA THR A 88 5.51 6.83 -5.94
C THR A 88 4.20 6.89 -5.21
N THR A 89 3.19 7.31 -5.96
CA THR A 89 1.80 7.26 -5.53
C THR A 89 1.15 5.99 -6.07
N TYR A 90 0.34 5.36 -5.25
CA TYR A 90 -0.54 4.26 -5.60
C TYR A 90 -1.87 4.43 -4.88
N TYR A 91 -2.93 3.83 -5.39
CA TYR A 91 -4.24 3.91 -4.78
C TYR A 91 -4.80 2.54 -4.52
N VAL A 92 -5.50 2.39 -3.41
CA VAL A 92 -6.25 1.18 -3.09
C VAL A 92 -7.67 1.49 -2.65
N THR A 93 -8.62 0.66 -3.07
CA THR A 93 -10.00 0.67 -2.57
C THR A 93 -10.34 -0.74 -2.13
N LYS A 94 -10.85 -0.89 -0.90
CA LYS A 94 -11.39 -2.14 -0.37
C LYS A 94 -12.91 -2.13 -0.45
N SER A 95 -13.51 -3.16 -1.05
CA SER A 95 -14.95 -3.37 -1.09
C SER A 95 -15.24 -4.80 -0.61
N GLY A 96 -15.73 -4.92 0.63
CA GLY A 96 -15.82 -6.20 1.31
C GLY A 96 -14.44 -6.85 1.47
N SER A 97 -14.27 -8.05 0.91
CA SER A 97 -12.98 -8.77 0.88
C SER A 97 -12.15 -8.48 -0.38
N THR A 98 -12.72 -7.79 -1.37
CA THR A 98 -12.02 -7.44 -2.62
C THR A 98 -11.23 -6.16 -2.43
N VAL A 99 -10.02 -6.13 -2.96
CA VAL A 99 -9.15 -4.94 -2.97
C VAL A 99 -8.71 -4.68 -4.40
N THR A 100 -8.96 -3.47 -4.89
CA THR A 100 -8.46 -2.98 -6.18
C THR A 100 -7.32 -2.00 -5.94
N GLY A 101 -6.26 -2.13 -6.73
CA GLY A 101 -5.11 -1.26 -6.73
C GLY A 101 -4.92 -0.61 -8.09
N SER A 102 -4.58 0.68 -8.11
CA SER A 102 -4.30 1.41 -9.35
C SER A 102 -3.24 2.48 -9.17
N THR A 103 -2.60 2.84 -10.28
CA THR A 103 -1.62 3.95 -10.36
C THR A 103 -2.26 5.32 -10.60
N SER A 104 -3.56 5.38 -10.93
CA SER A 104 -4.32 6.61 -11.20
C SER A 104 -5.67 6.60 -10.54
#